data_AF-A0A2W4Q864-F1
#
_entry.id   AF-A0A2W4Q864-F1
#
_cell.length_a   1.000
_cell.length_b   1.000
_cell.length_c   1.000
_cell.angle_alpha   90.00
_cell.angle_beta   90.00
_cell.angle_gamma   90.00
#
_symmetry.space_group_name_H-M   'P 1'
#
loop_
_entity.id
_entity.type
_entity.pdbx_description
1 polymer ?
#
loop_
_entity_poly.entity_id
_entity_poly.type
_entity_poly.pdbx_seq_one_letter_code
_entity_poly.pdbx_strand_id
1 'polypeptide(L)' 'MNLPGYPVFQRTVLQLTGIDLDCYKGSQMERRLQTIMRRAGVRDLAEYA' A
#
# COMPACT_ATOMS: atom_id res chain seq x y z
N MET A 1 6.02 -5.24 -6.59
CA MET A 1 6.26 -3.93 -5.95
C MET A 1 7.16 -4.17 -4.74
N ASN A 2 8.22 -3.39 -4.53
CA ASN A 2 9.20 -3.65 -3.46
C ASN A 2 9.10 -2.62 -2.33
N LEU A 3 7.89 -2.44 -1.78
CA LEU A 3 7.66 -1.56 -0.63
C LEU A 3 7.62 -2.39 0.67
N PRO A 4 8.32 -1.98 1.74
CA PRO A 4 8.23 -2.63 3.04
C PRO A 4 6.79 -2.64 3.56
N GLY A 5 6.32 -3.79 4.06
CA GLY A 5 4.96 -3.96 4.57
C GLY A 5 3.84 -4.09 3.52
N TYR A 6 4.17 -4.03 2.22
CA TYR A 6 3.17 -4.11 1.15
C TYR A 6 2.25 -5.34 1.22
N PRO A 7 2.73 -6.57 1.48
CA PRO A 7 1.85 -7.74 1.54
C PRO A 7 0.81 -7.67 2.66
N VAL A 8 1.15 -7.03 3.79
CA VAL A 8 0.23 -6.84 4.92
C VAL A 8 -0.82 -5.81 4.54
N PHE A 9 -0.38 -4.65 4.05
CA PHE A 9 -1.27 -3.58 3.61
C PHE A 9 -2.22 -4.01 2.50
N GLN A 10 -1.74 -4.77 1.51
CA GLN A 10 -2.57 -5.30 0.44
C GLN A 10 -3.70 -6.18 0.98
N ARG A 11 -3.40 -7.08 1.92
CA ARG A 11 -4.43 -7.93 2.56
C ARG A 11 -5.44 -7.09 3.33
N THR A 12 -4.98 -6.09 4.09
CA THR A 12 -5.85 -5.19 4.83
C THR A 12 -6.79 -4.42 3.91
N VAL A 13 -6.28 -3.83 2.82
CA VAL A 13 -7.10 -3.11 1.83
C VAL A 13 -8.11 -4.05 1.18
N LEU A 14 -7.70 -5.25 0.80
CA LEU A 14 -8.60 -6.25 0.22
C LEU A 14 -9.71 -6.65 1.20
N GLN A 15 -9.38 -6.86 2.48
CA GLN A 15 -10.35 -7.20 3.51
C GLN A 15 -11.33 -6.07 3.82
N LEU A 16 -10.86 -4.81 3.85
CA LEU A 16 -11.68 -3.65 4.22
C LEU A 16 -12.54 -3.15 3.06
N THR A 17 -12.03 -3.23 1.83
CA THR A 17 -12.63 -2.55 0.66
C THR A 17 -13.03 -3.50 -0.46
N GLY A 18 -12.56 -4.75 -0.44
CA GLY A 18 -12.71 -5.69 -1.54
C GLY A 18 -11.83 -5.38 -2.76
N ILE A 19 -10.98 -4.35 -2.69
CA ILE A 19 -10.12 -3.93 -3.79
C ILE A 19 -8.83 -4.75 -3.77
N ASP A 20 -8.56 -5.47 -4.86
CA ASP A 20 -7.27 -6.10 -5.09
C ASP A 20 -6.29 -5.12 -5.75
N LEU A 21 -5.22 -4.79 -5.03
CA LEU A 21 -4.18 -3.88 -5.50
C LEU A 21 -3.27 -4.50 -6.58
N ASP A 22 -3.23 -5.83 -6.72
CA ASP A 22 -2.41 -6.51 -7.74
C ASP A 22 -2.95 -6.33 -9.16
N CYS A 23 -4.23 -5.97 -9.28
CA CYS A 23 -4.84 -5.61 -10.55
C CYS A 23 -4.35 -4.24 -11.09
N TYR A 24 -3.60 -3.48 -10.29
CA TYR A 24 -3.10 -2.16 -10.68
C TYR A 24 -1.64 -2.21 -11.16
N LYS A 25 -1.30 -1.31 -12.09
CA LYS A 25 0.08 -1.16 -12.56
C LYS A 25 1.01 -0.79 -11.40
N GLY A 26 1.96 -1.68 -11.10
CA GLY A 26 2.85 -1.56 -9.94
C GLY A 26 3.58 -0.22 -9.81
N SER A 27 4.07 0.36 -10.90
CA SER A 27 4.80 1.65 -10.83
C SER A 27 3.92 2.85 -10.45
N GLN A 28 2.65 2.86 -10.86
CA GLN A 28 1.73 3.94 -10.51
C GLN A 28 1.22 3.80 -9.09
N MET A 29 0.91 2.57 -8.68
CA MET A 29 0.44 2.29 -7.34
C MET A 29 1.55 2.56 -6.30
N GLU A 30 2.80 2.20 -6.60
CA GLU A 30 3.93 2.47 -5.71
C GLU A 30 4.08 3.97 -5.40
N ARG A 31 3.97 4.85 -6.42
CA ARG A 31 4.01 6.31 -6.21
C ARG A 31 2.86 6.82 -5.34
N ARG A 32 1.64 6.25 -5.51
CA ARG A 32 0.48 6.62 -4.68
C ARG A 32 0.70 6.21 -3.23
N LEU A 33 1.18 5.00 -3.00
CA LEU A 33 1.46 4.47 -1.67
C LEU A 33 2.57 5.24 -0.96
N GLN A 34 3.66 5.58 -1.66
CA GLN A 34 4.71 6.44 -1.11
C GLN A 34 4.18 7.83 -0.72
N THR A 35 3.26 8.40 -1.51
CA THR A 35 2.64 9.70 -1.20
C THR A 35 1.78 9.61 0.06
N ILE A 36 1.00 8.53 0.20
CA ILE A 36 0.19 8.27 1.39
C ILE A 36 1.08 8.13 2.63
N MET A 37 2.15 7.33 2.54
CA MET A 37 3.10 7.14 3.64
C MET A 37 3.74 8.46 4.09
N ARG A 38 4.23 9.27 3.14
CA ARG A 38 4.80 10.60 3.43
C ARG A 38 3.80 11.52 4.10
N ARG A 39 2.53 11.50 3.67
CA ARG A 39 1.47 12.32 4.25
C ARG A 39 1.07 11.87 5.66
N ALA A 40 1.08 10.56 5.90
CA ALA A 40 0.78 9.96 7.19
C ALA A 40 1.96 10.05 8.18
N GLY A 41 3.18 10.30 7.70
CA GLY A 41 4.38 10.35 8.53
C GLY A 41 4.91 8.97 8.96
N VAL A 42 4.48 7.90 8.28
CA VAL A 42 4.83 6.50 8.58
C VAL A 42 6.00 6.02 7.73
N ARG A 43 6.78 5.07 8.27
CA ARG A 43 8.03 4.58 7.67
C ARG A 43 7.81 3.44 6.69
N ASP A 44 6.78 2.64 6.89
CA ASP A 44 6.41 1.54 6.01
C ASP A 44 4.89 1.37 5.91
N LEU A 45 4.44 0.49 5.01
CA LEU A 45 3.03 0.22 4.82
C LEU A 45 2.44 -0.67 5.94
N ALA A 46 3.27 -1.32 6.75
CA ALA A 46 2.79 -2.10 7.88
C ALA A 46 2.41 -1.19 9.06
N GLU A 47 3.16 -0.11 9.29
CA GLU A 47 2.82 0.95 10.26
C GLU A 47 1.55 1.72 9.86
N TYR A 48 1.21 1.74 8.56
CA TYR A 48 0.00 2.37 8.05
C TYR A 48 -1.26 1.49 8.09
N ALA A 49 -1.10 0.17 8.00
CA ALA A 49 -2.19 -0.81 7.85
C ALA A 49 -2.93 -1.07 9.17
#